data_AF-A0A4Y2PVU0-F1
#
_entry.id   AF-A0A4Y2PVU0-F1
#
_cell.length_a   1.000
_cell.length_b   1.000
_cell.length_c   1.000
_cell.angle_alpha   90.00
_cell.angle_beta   90.00
_cell.angle_gamma   90.00
#
_symmetry.space_group_name_H-M   'P 1'
#
loop_
_entity.id
_entity.type
_entity.pdbx_description
1 polymer ?
#
loop_
_entity_poly.entity_id
_entity_poly.type
_entity_poly.pdbx_seq_one_letter_code
_entity_poly.pdbx_strand_id
1 'polypeptide(L)'
;MGNVRADVLFKDAANRETIDAQFTYSAVQMRNINNKKLKDLWMCRWMVSTKGTCTRLIYPEINMTRLSADFYYNQILTGPGIFGAFRNRIYGKDYECQCGEDETIKHVLMECPIWAQQRGEIPKSWSVKEIHELVHLPRFKTYAINIVKSLTDSRSANWTD
;
A
#
# COMPACT_ATOMS: atom_id res chain seq x y z
N MET A 1 -2.93 -46.30 -32.18
CA MET A 1 -3.86 -46.70 -31.11
C MET A 1 -3.46 -45.98 -29.83
N GLY A 2 -3.70 -44.67 -29.79
CA GLY A 2 -3.27 -43.76 -28.72
C GLY A 2 -4.39 -43.54 -27.72
N ASN A 3 -4.01 -43.26 -26.47
CA ASN A 3 -4.75 -42.75 -25.28
C ASN A 3 -6.19 -43.22 -24.94
N VAL A 4 -6.97 -43.81 -25.84
CA VAL A 4 -8.39 -44.17 -25.63
C VAL A 4 -8.57 -45.06 -24.41
N ARG A 5 -7.70 -46.06 -24.23
CA ARG A 5 -7.75 -46.94 -23.06
C ARG A 5 -7.43 -46.22 -21.76
N ALA A 6 -6.52 -45.24 -21.79
CA ALA A 6 -6.21 -44.42 -20.62
C ALA A 6 -7.37 -43.47 -20.27
N ASP A 7 -8.04 -42.92 -21.28
CA ASP A 7 -9.20 -42.03 -21.11
C ASP A 7 -10.42 -42.75 -20.55
N VAL A 8 -10.70 -43.98 -21.01
CA VAL A 8 -11.76 -44.83 -20.43
C VAL A 8 -11.47 -45.13 -18.96
N LEU A 9 -10.23 -45.52 -18.64
CA LEU A 9 -9.83 -45.80 -17.25
C LEU A 9 -9.90 -44.56 -16.36
N PHE A 10 -9.56 -43.38 -16.88
CA PHE A 10 -9.70 -42.12 -16.15
C PHE A 10 -11.16 -41.79 -15.84
N LYS A 11 -12.06 -41.95 -16.81
CA LYS A 11 -13.51 -41.73 -16.65
C LYS A 11 -14.14 -42.70 -15.65
N ASP A 12 -13.79 -43.99 -15.75
CA ASP A 12 -14.28 -45.00 -14.81
C ASP A 12 -13.78 -44.73 -13.38
N ALA A 13 -12.53 -44.30 -13.21
CA ALA A 13 -11.99 -43.92 -11.91
C ALA A 13 -12.64 -42.66 -11.34
N ALA A 14 -12.93 -41.65 -12.17
CA ALA A 14 -13.57 -40.41 -11.75
C ALA A 14 -15.01 -40.60 -11.25
N ASN A 15 -15.70 -41.65 -11.69
CA ASN A 15 -17.08 -41.98 -11.31
C ASN A 15 -17.18 -42.90 -10.08
N ARG A 16 -16.06 -43.28 -9.46
CA ARG A 16 -16.08 -44.09 -8.23
C ARG A 16 -16.43 -43.24 -7.02
N GLU A 17 -17.27 -43.77 -6.13
CA GLU A 17 -17.69 -43.10 -4.90
C GLU A 17 -16.59 -43.08 -3.82
N THR A 18 -15.57 -43.93 -3.95
CA THR A 18 -14.50 -44.11 -2.97
C THR A 18 -13.14 -43.70 -3.53
N ILE A 19 -12.35 -42.96 -2.75
CA ILE A 19 -10.99 -42.55 -3.12
C ILE A 19 -10.03 -43.74 -2.84
N ASP A 20 -9.51 -44.34 -3.91
CA ASP A 20 -8.63 -45.52 -3.84
C ASP A 20 -7.23 -45.20 -3.29
N ALA A 21 -6.76 -43.95 -3.40
CA ALA A 21 -5.46 -43.51 -2.89
C ALA A 21 -5.50 -42.05 -2.41
N GLN A 22 -5.06 -41.82 -1.17
CA GLN A 22 -4.97 -40.48 -0.59
C GLN A 22 -3.51 -39.99 -0.68
N PHE A 23 -3.23 -39.10 -1.64
CA PHE A 23 -1.92 -38.49 -1.74
C PHE A 23 -1.76 -37.40 -0.67
N THR A 24 -0.62 -37.39 0.00
CA THR A 24 -0.24 -36.28 0.87
C THR A 24 0.03 -35.02 0.03
N TYR A 25 -0.09 -33.85 0.65
CA TYR A 25 0.24 -32.61 -0.04
C TYR A 25 1.72 -32.61 -0.44
N SER A 26 1.99 -32.28 -1.70
CA SER A 26 3.35 -31.98 -2.13
C SER A 26 3.91 -30.76 -1.37
N ALA A 27 5.23 -30.64 -1.31
CA ALA A 27 5.89 -29.50 -0.68
C ALA A 27 5.39 -28.14 -1.23
N VAL A 28 5.10 -28.06 -2.54
CA VAL A 28 4.55 -26.86 -3.19
C VAL A 28 3.12 -26.58 -2.72
N GLN A 29 2.27 -27.61 -2.64
CA GLN A 29 0.90 -27.45 -2.13
C GLN A 29 0.90 -27.01 -0.67
N MET A 30 1.73 -27.63 0.18
CA MET A 30 1.89 -27.20 1.57
C MET A 30 2.35 -25.74 1.67
N ARG A 31 3.33 -25.35 0.86
CA ARG A 31 3.81 -23.96 0.79
C ARG A 31 2.70 -22.99 0.40
N ASN A 32 1.91 -23.33 -0.61
CA ASN A 32 0.82 -22.47 -1.09
C ASN A 32 -0.29 -22.34 -0.03
N ILE A 33 -0.66 -23.44 0.64
CA ILE A 33 -1.62 -23.44 1.74
C ILE A 33 -1.11 -22.56 2.90
N ASN A 34 0.15 -22.72 3.28
CA ASN A 34 0.74 -21.94 4.37
C ASN A 34 0.85 -20.45 4.01
N ASN A 35 1.26 -20.12 2.78
CA ASN A 35 1.31 -18.74 2.31
C ASN A 35 -0.08 -18.07 2.30
N LYS A 36 -1.13 -18.81 1.91
CA LYS A 36 -2.51 -18.32 1.99
C LYS A 36 -2.92 -18.02 3.43
N LYS A 37 -2.72 -18.97 4.35
CA LYS A 37 -3.01 -18.78 5.78
C LYS A 37 -2.25 -17.61 6.39
N LEU A 38 -0.96 -17.47 6.05
CA LEU A 38 -0.14 -16.37 6.53
C LEU A 38 -0.66 -15.03 6.02
N LYS A 39 -1.06 -14.95 4.74
CA LYS A 39 -1.66 -13.76 4.15
C LYS A 39 -2.96 -13.39 4.86
N ASP A 40 -3.85 -14.35 5.09
CA ASP A 40 -5.13 -14.10 5.76
C ASP A 40 -4.92 -13.59 7.20
N LEU A 41 -4.04 -14.24 7.96
CA LEU A 41 -3.69 -13.80 9.33
C LEU A 41 -3.05 -12.41 9.33
N TRP A 42 -2.18 -12.12 8.37
CA TRP A 42 -1.56 -10.80 8.26
C TRP A 42 -2.60 -9.74 7.89
N MET A 43 -3.55 -10.03 6.99
CA MET A 43 -4.65 -9.12 6.67
C MET A 43 -5.51 -8.82 7.90
N CYS A 44 -5.90 -9.83 8.68
CA CYS A 44 -6.68 -9.61 9.90
C CYS A 44 -5.94 -8.71 10.89
N ARG A 45 -4.65 -8.99 11.13
CA ARG A 45 -3.81 -8.15 12.01
C ARG A 45 -3.63 -6.75 11.45
N TRP A 46 -3.51 -6.62 10.14
CA TRP A 46 -3.43 -5.34 9.47
C TRP A 46 -4.67 -4.52 9.79
N MET A 47 -5.87 -5.01 9.50
CA MET A 47 -7.12 -4.26 9.69
C MET A 47 -7.34 -3.74 11.11
N VAL A 48 -6.95 -4.48 12.15
CA VAL A 48 -7.18 -4.10 13.56
C VAL A 48 -6.02 -3.34 14.20
N SER A 49 -4.86 -3.26 13.55
CA SER A 49 -3.67 -2.65 14.13
C SER A 49 -3.78 -1.13 14.19
N THR A 50 -3.37 -0.52 15.31
CA THR A 50 -3.17 0.93 15.48
C THR A 50 -1.79 1.40 14.98
N LYS A 51 -0.91 0.45 14.64
CA LYS A 51 0.38 0.71 13.99
C LYS A 51 0.19 0.73 12.47
N GLY A 52 0.92 1.63 11.80
CA GLY A 52 0.88 1.75 10.34
C GLY A 52 -0.37 2.45 9.79
N THR A 53 -1.10 3.22 10.61
CA THR A 53 -2.31 3.96 10.20
C THR A 53 -2.05 4.80 8.94
N CYS A 54 -0.94 5.54 8.87
CA CYS A 54 -0.58 6.33 7.68
C CYS A 54 -0.40 5.44 6.45
N THR A 55 0.35 4.35 6.55
CA THR A 55 0.53 3.40 5.44
C THR A 55 -0.79 2.75 5.04
N ARG A 56 -1.74 2.55 5.96
CA ARG A 56 -3.07 2.00 5.64
C ARG A 56 -3.96 2.94 4.85
N LEU A 57 -3.77 4.26 4.99
CA LEU A 57 -4.46 5.23 4.12
C LEU A 57 -4.11 5.02 2.64
N ILE A 58 -2.93 4.47 2.35
CA ILE A 58 -2.44 4.21 1.00
C ILE A 58 -2.57 2.73 0.60
N TYR A 59 -2.30 1.82 1.52
CA TYR A 59 -2.45 0.37 1.35
C TYR A 59 -3.49 -0.15 2.33
N PRO A 60 -4.79 0.04 2.04
CA PRO A 60 -5.86 -0.44 2.91
C PRO A 60 -5.80 -1.97 3.07
N GLU A 61 -5.38 -2.66 2.01
CA GLU A 61 -5.14 -4.10 1.98
C GLU A 61 -3.64 -4.42 1.93
N ILE A 62 -3.25 -5.55 2.53
CA ILE A 62 -1.88 -6.05 2.39
C ILE A 62 -1.58 -6.44 0.95
N ASN A 63 -0.40 -6.06 0.47
CA ASN A 63 0.09 -6.43 -0.83
C ASN A 63 1.47 -7.10 -0.70
N MET A 64 1.62 -8.27 -1.33
CA MET A 64 2.87 -9.05 -1.33
C MET A 64 3.80 -8.66 -2.49
N THR A 65 3.33 -7.84 -3.44
CA THR A 65 4.17 -7.38 -4.55
C THR A 65 5.28 -6.50 -3.99
N ARG A 66 6.51 -6.77 -4.41
CA ARG A 66 7.66 -5.96 -4.02
C ARG A 66 7.42 -4.51 -4.43
N LEU A 67 7.45 -3.62 -3.44
CA LEU A 67 7.44 -2.19 -3.67
C LEU A 67 8.84 -1.73 -4.09
N SER A 68 8.94 -1.05 -5.24
CA SER A 68 10.13 -0.32 -5.65
C SER A 68 9.79 1.16 -5.73
N ALA A 69 10.49 1.96 -4.95
CA ALA A 69 10.16 3.35 -4.71
C ALA A 69 11.45 4.13 -4.43
N ASP A 70 11.54 5.35 -4.97
CA ASP A 70 12.60 6.29 -4.62
C ASP A 70 12.39 6.86 -3.21
N PHE A 71 13.36 7.64 -2.73
CA PHE A 71 13.34 8.23 -1.39
C PHE A 71 12.05 9.04 -1.13
N TYR A 72 11.69 9.94 -2.05
CA TYR A 72 10.55 10.84 -1.89
C TYR A 72 9.22 10.09 -1.95
N TYR A 73 9.11 9.12 -2.84
CA TYR A 73 7.93 8.27 -2.94
C TYR A 73 7.77 7.40 -1.69
N ASN A 74 8.87 6.87 -1.13
CA ASN A 74 8.81 6.14 0.14
C ASN A 74 8.28 7.02 1.29
N GLN A 75 8.62 8.31 1.34
CA GLN A 75 8.07 9.23 2.34
C GLN A 75 6.54 9.35 2.25
N ILE A 76 6.00 9.37 1.03
CA ILE A 76 4.55 9.35 0.79
C ILE A 76 3.96 8.04 1.30
N LEU A 77 4.52 6.90 0.90
CA LEU A 77 3.94 5.59 1.20
C LEU A 77 3.99 5.20 2.68
N THR A 78 5.06 5.57 3.36
CA THR A 78 5.30 5.14 4.74
C THR A 78 4.96 6.23 5.75
N GLY A 79 4.88 7.50 5.32
CA GLY A 79 4.70 8.68 6.15
C GLY A 79 5.84 9.15 7.09
N PRO A 80 7.03 8.52 7.24
CA PRO A 80 7.77 8.55 8.49
C PRO A 80 8.77 9.70 8.63
N GLY A 81 9.13 10.40 7.56
CA GLY A 81 10.21 11.40 7.64
C GLY A 81 9.70 12.84 7.59
N ILE A 82 8.72 13.10 6.73
CA ILE A 82 8.42 14.46 6.27
C ILE A 82 7.07 15.02 6.71
N PHE A 83 6.17 14.25 7.27
CA PHE A 83 4.88 14.81 7.73
C PHE A 83 4.94 15.06 9.23
N GLY A 84 4.51 16.25 9.65
CA GLY A 84 4.49 16.71 11.03
C GLY A 84 3.77 15.72 11.93
N ALA A 85 2.59 15.25 11.51
CA ALA A 85 1.79 14.32 12.31
C ALA A 85 2.56 13.04 12.68
N PHE A 86 3.43 12.56 11.78
CA PHE A 86 4.31 11.43 12.10
C PHE A 86 5.44 11.84 13.05
N ARG A 87 6.08 12.98 12.83
CA ARG A 87 7.16 13.46 13.71
C ARG A 87 6.65 13.75 15.12
N ASN A 88 5.43 14.25 15.27
CA ASN A 88 4.78 14.39 16.58
C ASN A 88 4.63 13.04 17.26
N ARG A 89 4.11 12.03 16.56
CA ARG A 89 3.95 10.68 17.10
C ARG A 89 5.26 10.05 17.58
N ILE A 90 6.37 10.26 16.87
CA ILE A 90 7.66 9.63 17.20
C ILE A 90 8.52 10.49 18.13
N TYR A 91 8.53 11.80 17.94
CA TYR A 91 9.48 12.72 18.60
C TYR A 91 8.80 13.80 19.46
N GLY A 92 7.45 13.83 19.53
CA GLY A 92 6.71 14.84 20.31
C GLY A 92 6.83 16.27 19.76
N LYS A 93 7.31 16.44 18.52
CA LYS A 93 7.45 17.76 17.89
C LYS A 93 6.10 18.34 17.51
N ASP A 94 6.05 19.66 17.39
CA ASP A 94 4.92 20.34 16.77
C ASP A 94 4.71 19.82 15.32
N TYR A 95 3.44 19.76 14.94
CA TYR A 95 2.98 19.21 13.67
C TYR A 95 2.02 20.11 12.92
N GLU A 96 1.92 21.37 13.30
CA GLU A 96 1.19 22.36 12.53
C GLU A 96 1.83 22.55 11.15
N CYS A 97 1.00 22.52 10.13
CA CYS A 97 1.35 22.95 8.79
C CYS A 97 1.49 24.48 8.81
N GLN A 98 2.27 25.04 7.87
CA GLN A 98 2.40 26.48 7.69
C GLN A 98 1.06 27.21 7.44
N CYS A 99 0.00 26.47 7.07
CA CYS A 99 -1.34 27.04 6.93
C CYS A 99 -2.18 27.02 8.23
N GLY A 100 -1.65 26.49 9.33
CA GLY A 100 -2.30 26.43 10.65
C GLY A 100 -3.08 25.14 10.94
N GLU A 101 -3.21 24.23 9.97
CA GLU A 101 -3.87 22.93 10.14
C GLU A 101 -2.88 21.82 10.48
N ASP A 102 -3.38 20.67 10.97
CA ASP A 102 -2.57 19.48 11.24
C ASP A 102 -1.85 18.98 9.97
N GLU A 103 -0.51 18.88 10.01
CA GLU A 103 0.31 18.46 8.88
C GLU A 103 0.28 16.92 8.67
N THR A 104 -0.89 16.44 8.27
CA THR A 104 -1.12 15.06 7.83
C THR A 104 -0.82 14.90 6.34
N ILE A 105 -0.56 13.67 5.91
CA ILE A 105 -0.35 13.37 4.49
C ILE A 105 -1.55 13.76 3.62
N LYS A 106 -2.77 13.49 4.11
CA LYS A 106 -4.02 13.85 3.43
C LYS A 106 -4.15 15.35 3.31
N HIS A 107 -3.94 16.08 4.42
CA HIS A 107 -3.97 17.52 4.43
C HIS A 107 -2.99 18.10 3.39
N VAL A 108 -1.71 17.78 3.52
CA VAL A 108 -0.66 18.31 2.64
C VAL A 108 -0.94 18.02 1.16
N LEU A 109 -1.28 16.77 0.82
CA LEU A 109 -1.42 16.33 -0.56
C LEU A 109 -2.79 16.59 -1.17
N MET A 110 -3.84 16.86 -0.39
CA MET A 110 -5.21 16.97 -0.92
C MET A 110 -5.97 18.23 -0.51
N GLU A 111 -5.66 18.85 0.63
CA GLU A 111 -6.53 19.88 1.24
C GLU A 111 -5.80 21.21 1.44
N CYS A 112 -4.49 21.18 1.66
CA CYS A 112 -3.69 22.32 2.08
C CYS A 112 -3.74 23.48 1.07
N PRO A 113 -4.11 24.70 1.49
CA PRO A 113 -4.23 25.85 0.58
C PRO A 113 -2.87 26.29 0.00
N ILE A 114 -1.76 26.05 0.70
CA ILE A 114 -0.40 26.38 0.22
C ILE A 114 -0.09 25.68 -1.10
N TRP A 115 -0.57 24.45 -1.26
CA TRP A 115 -0.33 23.63 -2.45
C TRP A 115 -1.48 23.70 -3.47
N ALA A 116 -2.43 24.64 -3.30
CA ALA A 116 -3.61 24.74 -4.14
C ALA A 116 -3.28 25.06 -5.60
N GLN A 117 -2.23 25.85 -5.86
CA GLN A 117 -1.81 26.18 -7.22
C GLN A 117 -1.32 24.93 -7.97
N GLN A 118 -0.40 24.17 -7.34
CA GLN A 118 0.11 22.92 -7.91
C GLN A 118 -1.00 21.86 -8.04
N ARG A 119 -1.98 21.87 -7.11
CA ARG A 119 -3.19 21.05 -7.19
C ARG A 119 -4.16 21.53 -8.27
N GLY A 120 -4.07 22.77 -8.75
CA GLY A 120 -4.90 23.28 -9.85
C GLY A 120 -4.57 22.61 -11.19
N GLU A 121 -3.37 22.08 -11.34
CA GLU A 121 -2.89 21.42 -12.58
C GLU A 121 -3.39 19.97 -12.72
N ILE A 122 -4.00 19.42 -11.67
CA ILE A 122 -4.50 18.05 -11.66
C ILE A 122 -6.00 18.00 -12.01
N PRO A 123 -6.49 16.88 -12.58
CA PRO A 123 -7.90 16.72 -12.92
C PRO A 123 -8.83 16.90 -11.72
N LYS A 124 -9.90 17.69 -11.88
CA LYS A 124 -10.94 17.86 -10.86
C LYS A 124 -11.60 16.55 -10.43
N SER A 125 -11.61 15.53 -11.29
CA SER A 125 -12.12 14.19 -10.98
C SER A 125 -11.37 13.49 -9.84
N TRP A 126 -10.24 14.02 -9.38
CA TRP A 126 -9.51 13.46 -8.25
C TRP A 126 -10.06 13.92 -6.90
N SER A 127 -10.86 14.99 -6.84
CA SER A 127 -11.41 15.49 -5.56
C SER A 127 -12.38 14.51 -4.89
N VAL A 128 -12.90 13.55 -5.64
CA VAL A 128 -13.83 12.51 -5.16
C VAL A 128 -13.14 11.17 -4.88
N LYS A 129 -11.82 11.07 -5.11
CA LYS A 129 -11.05 9.85 -4.92
C LYS A 129 -10.31 9.86 -3.61
N GLU A 130 -10.09 8.67 -3.06
CA GLU A 130 -9.26 8.49 -1.88
C GLU A 130 -7.76 8.50 -2.23
N ILE A 131 -6.92 8.83 -1.25
CA ILE A 131 -5.46 8.95 -1.46
C ILE A 131 -4.83 7.65 -1.99
N HIS A 132 -5.32 6.47 -1.58
CA HIS A 132 -4.85 5.18 -2.08
C HIS A 132 -5.11 4.98 -3.57
N GLU A 133 -6.20 5.52 -4.10
CA GLU A 133 -6.51 5.45 -5.53
C GLU A 133 -5.61 6.40 -6.33
N LEU A 134 -5.28 7.55 -5.73
CA LEU A 134 -4.53 8.62 -6.40
C LEU A 134 -3.03 8.35 -6.43
N VAL A 135 -2.45 7.80 -5.36
CA VAL A 135 -0.98 7.66 -5.23
C VAL A 135 -0.34 6.82 -6.35
N HIS A 136 -1.13 5.95 -6.98
CA HIS A 136 -0.71 5.09 -8.08
C HIS A 136 -0.84 5.73 -9.46
N LEU A 137 -1.52 6.88 -9.57
CA LEU A 137 -1.63 7.62 -10.83
C LEU A 137 -0.31 8.34 -11.13
N PRO A 138 0.29 8.17 -12.33
CA PRO A 138 1.58 8.76 -12.65
C PRO A 138 1.64 10.28 -12.42
N ARG A 139 0.59 11.01 -12.81
CA ARG A 139 0.50 12.46 -12.61
C ARG A 139 0.44 12.85 -11.13
N PHE A 140 -0.35 12.14 -10.33
CA PHE A 140 -0.47 12.41 -8.90
C PHE A 140 0.84 12.08 -8.19
N LYS A 141 1.48 10.96 -8.56
CA LYS A 141 2.78 10.58 -8.03
C LYS A 141 3.82 11.67 -8.26
N THR A 142 3.92 12.21 -9.48
CA THR A 142 4.83 13.32 -9.78
C THR A 142 4.53 14.56 -8.94
N TYR A 143 3.25 14.94 -8.87
CA TYR A 143 2.78 16.05 -8.03
C TYR A 143 3.17 15.88 -6.55
N ALA A 144 2.87 14.72 -5.98
CA ALA A 144 3.13 14.43 -4.57
C ALA A 144 4.64 14.39 -4.26
N ILE A 145 5.45 13.83 -5.18
CA ILE A 145 6.91 13.83 -5.05
C ILE A 145 7.44 15.27 -5.04
N ASN A 146 6.92 16.16 -5.90
CA ASN A 146 7.35 17.55 -5.93
C ASN A 146 7.04 18.29 -4.63
N ILE A 147 5.86 18.06 -4.04
CA ILE A 147 5.53 18.63 -2.71
C ILE A 147 6.48 18.12 -1.64
N VAL A 148 6.74 16.81 -1.60
CA VAL A 148 7.65 16.23 -0.61
C VAL A 148 9.07 16.75 -0.77
N LYS A 149 9.55 16.97 -2.01
CA LYS A 149 10.83 17.63 -2.27
C LYS A 149 10.86 19.03 -1.68
N SER A 150 9.87 19.87 -2.01
CA SER A 150 9.77 21.23 -1.47
C SER A 150 9.74 21.27 0.07
N LEU A 151 9.01 20.35 0.71
CA LEU A 151 9.01 20.21 2.17
C LEU A 151 10.35 19.75 2.74
N THR A 152 11.07 18.90 2.02
CA THR A 152 12.39 18.41 2.44
C THR A 152 13.41 19.54 2.36
N ASP A 153 13.38 20.32 1.29
CA ASP A 153 14.29 21.45 1.06
C ASP A 153 14.04 22.55 2.10
N SER A 154 12.77 22.92 2.32
CA SER A 154 12.39 23.94 3.31
C SER A 154 12.81 23.59 4.73
N ARG A 155 12.88 22.29 5.05
CA ARG A 155 13.29 21.83 6.39
C ARG A 155 14.78 21.68 6.51
N SER A 156 15.46 21.31 5.43
CA SER A 156 16.93 21.22 5.38
C SER A 156 17.56 22.59 5.61
N ALA A 157 16.92 23.65 5.10
CA ALA A 157 17.29 25.04 5.34
C ALA A 157 17.15 25.48 6.82
N ASN A 158 16.33 24.81 7.63
CA ASN A 158 16.11 25.17 9.03
C ASN A 158 17.08 24.45 10.01
N TRP A 159 18.05 23.66 9.51
CA TRP A 159 19.07 23.00 10.34
C TRP A 159 20.40 23.76 10.39
N THR A 160 20.48 24.95 9.78
CA THR A 160 21.70 25.78 9.76
C THR A 160 21.77 26.84 10.87
N ASP A 161 20.85 26.81 11.84
CA ASP A 161 20.87 27.67 13.04
C ASP A 161 21.11 26.85 14.32
#